data_AF-A0A2P4NS90-F1
#
_entry.id   AF-A0A2P4NS90-F1
#
_cell.length_a   1.000
_cell.length_b   1.000
_cell.length_c   1.000
_cell.angle_alpha   90.00
_cell.angle_beta   90.00
_cell.angle_gamma   90.00
#
_symmetry.space_group_name_H-M   'P 1'
#
loop_
_entity.id
_entity.type
_entity.pdbx_description
1 polymer ?
#
loop_
_entity_poly.entity_id
_entity_poly.type
_entity_poly.pdbx_seq_one_letter_code
_entity_poly.pdbx_strand_id
1 'polypeptide(L)'
;MVLLAGCGGGVGGDATTATDSSAGATDATATAADGDSADQSGDGDATERTSFDFNGTWDQRYRTGQYYRYDITSPSIDGTATYEWEVVSATDDEVTIRTKLVTPNTTSEQTVSAPPDEIYGELAGSPSGSVATIGFDSPYYSGVDGETLSVGDGWEASGANGNVSFRVEEISAYAGLECANFVVRTNGSVFWESCVTPESPLPGYMAFYEEEGDEEPAFEMVLVEYRAGD
;
A
#
# COMPACT_ATOMS: atom_id res chain seq x y z
N MET A 1 -1.93 18.89 -30.74
CA MET A 1 -2.68 20.05 -30.19
C MET A 1 -4.13 19.94 -30.64
N VAL A 2 -4.97 19.24 -29.87
CA VAL A 2 -6.44 19.14 -30.02
C VAL A 2 -6.95 18.83 -28.59
N LEU A 3 -7.27 19.87 -27.81
CA LEU A 3 -8.63 20.28 -27.40
C LEU A 3 -9.37 19.27 -26.51
N LEU A 4 -9.25 19.49 -25.19
CA LEU A 4 -10.16 18.96 -24.17
C LEU A 4 -11.56 19.55 -24.35
N ALA A 5 -12.58 18.72 -24.24
CA ALA A 5 -13.95 19.13 -23.96
C ALA A 5 -14.45 18.37 -22.73
N GLY A 6 -14.57 19.09 -21.62
CA GLY A 6 -15.34 18.65 -20.46
C GLY A 6 -16.84 18.75 -20.73
N CYS A 7 -17.62 17.96 -20.01
CA CYS A 7 -19.04 18.18 -19.85
C CYS A 7 -19.44 17.78 -18.43
N GLY A 8 -19.81 18.77 -17.62
CA GLY A 8 -20.39 18.57 -16.29
C GLY A 8 -21.92 18.56 -16.32
N GLY A 9 -22.49 17.85 -15.35
CA GLY A 9 -23.70 18.19 -14.58
C GLY A 9 -25.06 18.32 -15.28
N GLY A 10 -26.06 17.60 -14.77
CA GLY A 10 -27.48 17.95 -15.03
C GLY A 10 -28.50 16.94 -14.53
N VAL A 11 -29.16 17.27 -13.42
CA VAL A 11 -30.30 16.59 -12.78
C VAL A 11 -31.60 16.75 -13.60
N GLY A 12 -32.47 15.74 -13.61
CA GLY A 12 -33.88 15.88 -14.01
C GLY A 12 -34.57 14.55 -14.28
N GLY A 13 -35.50 14.15 -13.40
CA GLY A 13 -36.24 12.89 -13.49
C GLY A 13 -37.52 12.94 -14.35
N ASP A 14 -38.13 11.77 -14.55
CA ASP A 14 -39.59 11.61 -14.62
C ASP A 14 -39.98 10.13 -14.43
N ALA A 15 -41.25 9.93 -14.13
CA ALA A 15 -41.81 8.89 -13.29
C ALA A 15 -42.37 7.64 -14.01
N THR A 16 -42.93 6.75 -13.17
CA THR A 16 -43.86 5.61 -13.42
C THR A 16 -43.19 4.27 -13.78
N THR A 17 -43.37 3.19 -13.00
CA THR A 17 -44.62 2.41 -12.93
C THR A 17 -44.70 1.57 -11.64
N ALA A 18 -45.91 1.47 -11.09
CA ALA A 18 -46.27 0.70 -9.90
C ALA A 18 -46.29 -0.82 -10.14
N THR A 19 -46.04 -1.61 -9.10
CA THR A 19 -46.75 -2.88 -8.89
C THR A 19 -46.95 -3.11 -7.39
N ASP A 20 -48.23 -3.29 -7.08
CA ASP A 20 -48.85 -3.53 -5.78
C ASP A 20 -48.66 -4.99 -5.35
N SER A 21 -48.49 -5.23 -4.06
CA SER A 21 -48.68 -6.54 -3.43
C SER A 21 -49.02 -6.34 -1.96
N SER A 22 -50.32 -6.25 -1.71
CA SER A 22 -50.96 -6.27 -0.40
C SER A 22 -50.96 -7.66 0.24
N ALA A 23 -50.80 -7.68 1.58
CA ALA A 23 -51.35 -8.59 2.61
C ALA A 23 -50.23 -9.10 3.54
N GLY A 24 -50.35 -9.05 4.87
CA GLY A 24 -51.50 -8.78 5.72
C GLY A 24 -51.07 -8.35 7.13
N ALA A 25 -52.00 -7.71 7.82
CA ALA A 25 -51.86 -7.23 9.18
C ALA A 25 -52.13 -8.34 10.20
N THR A 26 -51.33 -8.39 11.28
CA THR A 26 -51.88 -8.70 12.60
C THR A 26 -51.10 -7.97 13.68
N ASP A 27 -51.87 -7.23 14.46
CA ASP A 27 -51.50 -6.43 15.62
C ASP A 27 -51.44 -7.34 16.86
N ALA A 28 -50.45 -7.14 17.73
CA ALA A 28 -50.44 -7.68 19.09
C ALA A 28 -49.52 -6.84 19.97
N THR A 29 -50.16 -5.99 20.77
CA THR A 29 -49.60 -5.22 21.88
C THR A 29 -49.16 -6.13 23.03
N ALA A 30 -47.97 -5.90 23.60
CA ALA A 30 -47.64 -6.30 24.97
C ALA A 30 -46.56 -5.38 25.57
N THR A 31 -46.84 -4.88 26.77
CA THR A 31 -46.09 -3.85 27.51
C THR A 31 -45.14 -4.48 28.53
N ALA A 32 -43.94 -3.88 28.64
CA ALA A 32 -43.00 -3.76 29.77
C ALA A 32 -42.50 -4.99 30.56
N ALA A 33 -41.17 -5.06 30.71
CA ALA A 33 -40.53 -5.42 31.97
C ALA A 33 -39.15 -4.74 32.09
N ASP A 34 -38.98 -3.98 33.16
CA ASP A 34 -37.72 -3.46 33.70
C ASP A 34 -36.71 -4.58 33.99
N GLY A 35 -35.42 -4.26 33.82
CA GLY A 35 -34.28 -5.11 34.16
C GLY A 35 -32.98 -4.34 34.13
N ASP A 36 -32.74 -3.59 35.20
CA ASP A 36 -31.50 -2.89 35.56
C ASP A 36 -30.32 -3.88 35.77
N SER A 37 -29.09 -3.35 35.73
CA SER A 37 -27.76 -3.95 35.97
C SER A 37 -27.03 -4.47 34.70
N ALA A 38 -25.77 -4.15 34.41
CA ALA A 38 -24.75 -3.41 35.14
C ALA A 38 -23.65 -2.92 34.17
N ASP A 39 -23.07 -1.79 34.57
CA ASP A 39 -21.74 -1.28 34.26
C ASP A 39 -20.70 -2.35 33.86
N GLN A 40 -20.18 -2.24 32.64
CA GLN A 40 -18.82 -2.65 32.32
C GLN A 40 -18.21 -1.60 31.39
N SER A 41 -17.65 -0.58 32.04
CA SER A 41 -16.61 0.26 31.49
C SER A 41 -15.44 -0.62 31.02
N GLY A 42 -15.33 -0.81 29.71
CA GLY A 42 -14.22 -1.46 29.02
C GLY A 42 -13.57 -0.48 28.06
N ASP A 43 -12.59 0.26 28.58
CA ASP A 43 -11.70 1.15 27.86
C ASP A 43 -10.71 0.30 27.04
N GLY A 44 -10.59 0.58 25.75
CA GLY A 44 -9.73 -0.14 24.81
C GLY A 44 -10.35 -0.26 23.42
N ASP A 45 -10.64 0.89 22.82
CA ASP A 45 -11.06 1.04 21.42
C ASP A 45 -9.94 0.50 20.50
N ALA A 46 -9.97 -0.80 20.24
CA ALA A 46 -9.32 -1.36 19.06
C ALA A 46 -10.21 -0.99 17.88
N THR A 47 -10.15 0.27 17.47
CA THR A 47 -10.74 0.70 16.22
C THR A 47 -10.05 -0.11 15.13
N GLU A 48 -10.76 -1.07 14.51
CA GLU A 48 -10.26 -1.77 13.33
C GLU A 48 -9.91 -0.68 12.31
N ARG A 49 -8.61 -0.39 12.13
CA ARG A 49 -8.20 0.57 11.11
C ARG A 49 -8.58 -0.04 9.78
N THR A 50 -9.48 0.66 9.09
CA THR A 50 -9.98 0.27 7.77
C THR A 50 -9.49 1.21 6.69
N SER A 51 -8.79 2.28 7.08
CA SER A 51 -8.28 3.32 6.18
C SER A 51 -7.02 4.00 6.73
N PHE A 52 -6.27 4.61 5.81
CA PHE A 52 -5.11 5.46 6.06
C PHE A 52 -5.16 6.72 5.22
N ASP A 53 -4.78 7.85 5.81
CA ASP A 53 -4.63 9.11 5.10
C ASP A 53 -3.19 9.32 4.64
N PHE A 54 -2.95 9.32 3.32
CA PHE A 54 -1.65 9.67 2.73
C PHE A 54 -1.56 11.19 2.50
N ASN A 55 -1.89 11.98 3.52
CA ASN A 55 -1.90 13.45 3.49
C ASN A 55 -0.47 14.07 3.50
N GLY A 56 0.39 13.69 2.55
CA GLY A 56 1.74 14.22 2.39
C GLY A 56 2.60 13.35 1.48
N THR A 57 3.64 13.96 0.89
CA THR A 57 4.52 13.27 -0.07
C THR A 57 5.38 12.21 0.62
N TRP A 58 5.63 11.10 -0.10
CA TRP A 58 6.46 9.99 0.37
C TRP A 58 7.86 10.44 0.84
N ASP A 59 8.41 11.47 0.19
CA ASP A 59 9.75 12.03 0.47
C ASP A 59 9.87 12.72 1.84
N GLN A 60 8.75 13.12 2.46
CA GLN A 60 8.74 13.75 3.79
C GLN A 60 8.86 12.74 4.93
N ARG A 61 9.01 11.44 4.62
CA ARG A 61 8.93 10.37 5.62
C ARG A 61 10.27 9.83 6.08
N TYR A 62 11.38 10.29 5.52
CA TYR A 62 12.71 9.94 6.03
C TYR A 62 12.91 10.54 7.42
N ARG A 63 13.14 9.69 8.43
CA ARG A 63 13.47 10.10 9.80
C ARG A 63 14.81 9.52 10.19
N THR A 64 15.59 10.26 10.96
CA THR A 64 16.94 9.83 11.33
C THR A 64 16.86 8.57 12.17
N GLY A 65 17.65 7.55 11.86
CA GLY A 65 17.61 6.26 12.55
C GLY A 65 16.47 5.34 12.10
N GLN A 66 15.69 5.71 11.08
CA GLN A 66 14.78 4.76 10.44
C GLN A 66 15.54 3.57 9.89
N TYR A 67 15.00 2.38 10.11
CA TYR A 67 15.63 1.15 9.68
C TYR A 67 14.61 0.16 9.18
N TYR A 68 14.94 -0.50 8.09
CA TYR A 68 14.16 -1.54 7.48
C TYR A 68 15.08 -2.72 7.19
N ARG A 69 14.61 -3.93 7.50
CA ARG A 69 15.21 -5.16 7.03
C ARG A 69 14.16 -5.97 6.30
N TYR A 70 14.48 -6.35 5.08
CA TYR A 70 13.66 -7.18 4.22
C TYR A 70 14.30 -8.53 4.01
N ASP A 71 13.46 -9.56 3.96
CA ASP A 71 13.79 -10.82 3.31
C ASP A 71 13.32 -10.76 1.85
N ILE A 72 14.19 -11.21 0.94
CA ILE A 72 13.98 -11.18 -0.50
C ILE A 72 14.01 -12.59 -1.04
N THR A 73 12.98 -12.93 -1.81
CA THR A 73 12.80 -14.19 -2.52
C THR A 73 12.67 -13.89 -4.02
N SER A 74 13.37 -14.66 -4.85
CA SER A 74 13.27 -14.60 -6.31
C SER A 74 13.76 -15.92 -6.88
N PRO A 75 13.18 -16.42 -7.99
CA PRO A 75 13.69 -17.60 -8.69
C PRO A 75 15.17 -17.47 -9.13
N SER A 76 15.67 -16.24 -9.23
CA SER A 76 17.05 -15.94 -9.61
C SER A 76 18.05 -15.98 -8.43
N ILE A 77 17.59 -16.16 -7.20
CA ILE A 77 18.40 -16.16 -5.97
C ILE A 77 18.33 -17.53 -5.30
N ASP A 78 19.49 -18.12 -5.00
CA ASP A 78 19.56 -19.39 -4.26
C ASP A 78 19.20 -19.19 -2.78
N GLY A 79 17.91 -19.31 -2.44
CA GLY A 79 17.43 -19.10 -1.07
C GLY A 79 17.05 -17.65 -0.80
N THR A 80 17.09 -17.22 0.46
CA THR A 80 16.64 -15.88 0.88
C THR A 80 17.80 -14.91 0.93
N ALA A 81 17.69 -13.78 0.24
CA ALA A 81 18.59 -12.64 0.43
C ALA A 81 18.03 -11.70 1.50
N THR A 82 18.89 -10.96 2.19
CA THR A 82 18.48 -9.92 3.13
C THR A 82 18.86 -8.56 2.59
N TYR A 83 17.94 -7.61 2.67
CA TYR A 83 18.19 -6.23 2.31
C TYR A 83 17.93 -5.30 3.49
N GLU A 84 18.90 -4.46 3.82
CA GLU A 84 18.81 -3.48 4.91
C GLU A 84 18.82 -2.08 4.31
N TRP A 85 17.94 -1.22 4.80
CA TRP A 85 17.87 0.21 4.49
C TRP A 85 17.89 0.99 5.81
N GLU A 86 18.88 1.86 5.98
CA GLU A 86 19.04 2.71 7.15
C GLU A 86 19.09 4.18 6.74
N VAL A 87 18.20 4.99 7.31
CA VAL A 87 18.29 6.45 7.21
C VAL A 87 19.27 6.92 8.29
N VAL A 88 20.52 7.15 7.88
CA VAL A 88 21.60 7.56 8.79
C VAL A 88 21.40 8.98 9.28
N SER A 89 20.90 9.86 8.42
CA SER A 89 20.48 11.22 8.74
C SER A 89 19.44 11.71 7.76
N ALA A 90 18.51 12.53 8.23
CA ALA A 90 17.52 13.21 7.39
C ALA A 90 17.40 14.67 7.83
N THR A 91 17.53 15.57 6.87
CA THR A 91 17.27 17.01 6.97
C THR A 91 16.33 17.42 5.84
N ASP A 92 15.83 18.65 5.87
CA ASP A 92 14.94 19.16 4.81
C ASP A 92 15.61 19.17 3.42
N ASP A 93 16.94 19.33 3.37
CA ASP A 93 17.68 19.49 2.12
C ASP A 93 18.44 18.22 1.67
N GLU A 94 18.73 17.31 2.61
CA GLU A 94 19.60 16.16 2.37
C GLU A 94 19.23 14.98 3.27
N VAL A 95 19.23 13.79 2.68
CA VAL A 95 19.07 12.51 3.36
C VAL A 95 20.30 11.65 3.10
N THR A 96 20.79 10.98 4.13
CA THR A 96 21.85 9.98 4.03
C THR A 96 21.26 8.60 4.24
N ILE A 97 21.33 7.75 3.21
CA ILE A 97 20.87 6.37 3.26
C ILE A 97 22.06 5.43 3.21
N ARG A 98 22.05 4.41 4.07
CA ARG A 98 22.92 3.25 3.98
C ARG A 98 22.11 2.02 3.60
N THR A 99 22.50 1.38 2.51
CA THR A 99 21.87 0.16 2.01
C THR A 99 22.84 -1.01 2.13
N LYS A 100 22.32 -2.19 2.42
CA LYS A 100 23.11 -3.42 2.45
C LYS A 100 22.32 -4.59 1.92
N LEU A 101 22.85 -5.25 0.90
CA LEU A 101 22.30 -6.47 0.33
C LEU A 101 23.22 -7.65 0.67
N VAL A 102 22.66 -8.66 1.33
CA VAL A 102 23.34 -9.93 1.62
C VAL A 102 22.65 -11.03 0.83
N THR A 103 23.37 -11.64 -0.09
CA THR A 103 22.98 -12.85 -0.82
C THR A 103 23.89 -14.01 -0.39
N PRO A 104 23.57 -15.27 -0.72
CA PRO A 104 24.47 -16.40 -0.45
C PRO A 104 25.88 -16.21 -1.04
N ASN A 105 25.98 -15.50 -2.16
CA ASN A 105 27.20 -15.40 -2.95
C ASN A 105 27.97 -14.10 -2.70
N THR A 106 27.32 -13.05 -2.21
CA THR A 106 27.90 -11.70 -2.14
C THR A 106 27.20 -10.84 -1.10
N THR A 107 27.98 -9.97 -0.45
CA THR A 107 27.49 -8.82 0.30
C THR A 107 27.85 -7.55 -0.45
N SER A 108 26.88 -6.66 -0.66
CA SER A 108 27.05 -5.33 -1.24
C SER A 108 26.53 -4.30 -0.26
N GLU A 109 27.27 -3.23 -0.04
CA GLU A 109 26.89 -2.15 0.86
C GLU A 109 27.21 -0.82 0.20
N GLN A 110 26.33 0.15 0.33
CA GLN A 110 26.48 1.50 -0.20
C GLN A 110 25.98 2.52 0.83
N THR A 111 26.58 3.70 0.83
CA THR A 111 26.04 4.87 1.53
C THR A 111 25.99 6.02 0.55
N VAL A 112 24.83 6.68 0.49
CA VAL A 112 24.53 7.79 -0.40
C VAL A 112 24.05 8.95 0.44
N SER A 113 24.39 10.18 0.03
CA SER A 113 23.79 11.41 0.58
C SER A 113 23.36 12.29 -0.58
N ALA A 114 22.08 12.63 -0.62
CA ALA A 114 21.48 13.40 -1.70
C ALA A 114 20.17 14.05 -1.21
N PRO A 115 19.60 15.01 -1.97
CA PRO A 115 18.21 15.43 -1.79
C PRO A 115 17.26 14.22 -1.81
N PRO A 116 16.16 14.22 -1.03
CA PRO A 116 15.22 13.10 -0.94
C PRO A 116 14.77 12.54 -2.31
N ASP A 117 14.46 13.43 -3.25
CA ASP A 117 13.99 13.09 -4.59
C ASP A 117 15.08 12.54 -5.52
N GLU A 118 16.35 12.64 -5.13
CA GLU A 118 17.50 12.15 -5.90
C GLU A 118 18.08 10.83 -5.35
N ILE A 119 17.65 10.38 -4.17
CA ILE A 119 18.20 9.19 -3.47
C ILE A 119 18.18 7.94 -4.34
N TYR A 120 17.05 7.64 -5.00
CA TYR A 120 16.94 6.44 -5.83
C TYR A 120 17.85 6.51 -7.06
N GLY A 121 18.02 7.71 -7.63
CA GLY A 121 18.94 7.95 -8.74
C GLY A 121 20.41 7.72 -8.36
N GLU A 122 20.81 8.15 -7.17
CA GLU A 122 22.18 7.99 -6.66
C GLU A 122 22.48 6.56 -6.17
N LEU A 123 21.45 5.82 -5.74
CA LEU A 123 21.56 4.39 -5.46
C LEU A 123 21.69 3.57 -6.75
N ALA A 124 21.16 4.06 -7.88
CA ALA A 124 21.14 3.32 -9.14
C ALA A 124 22.55 2.87 -9.56
N GLY A 125 22.64 1.65 -10.09
CA GLY A 125 23.89 1.09 -10.61
C GLY A 125 24.71 0.26 -9.61
N SER A 126 24.31 0.19 -8.33
CA SER A 126 24.82 -0.83 -7.40
C SER A 126 23.82 -1.99 -7.23
N PRO A 127 24.27 -3.21 -6.85
CA PRO A 127 23.35 -4.31 -6.56
C PRO A 127 22.30 -3.96 -5.50
N SER A 128 22.69 -3.23 -4.45
CA SER A 128 21.78 -2.77 -3.41
C SER A 128 20.81 -1.67 -3.88
N GLY A 129 21.22 -0.83 -4.84
CA GLY A 129 20.35 0.18 -5.42
C GLY A 129 19.38 -0.36 -6.45
N SER A 130 19.72 -1.43 -7.16
CA SER A 130 18.77 -2.15 -8.01
C SER A 130 17.59 -2.67 -7.19
N VAL A 131 17.85 -3.22 -6.00
CA VAL A 131 16.79 -3.63 -5.06
C VAL A 131 15.96 -2.44 -4.62
N ALA A 132 16.58 -1.30 -4.30
CA ALA A 132 15.83 -0.09 -3.95
C ALA A 132 14.89 0.38 -5.07
N THR A 133 15.41 0.39 -6.31
CA THR A 133 14.66 0.84 -7.49
C THR A 133 13.49 -0.10 -7.78
N ILE A 134 13.74 -1.41 -7.81
CA ILE A 134 12.70 -2.41 -8.08
C ILE A 134 11.69 -2.47 -6.91
N GLY A 135 12.20 -2.44 -5.68
CA GLY A 135 11.47 -2.61 -4.42
C GLY A 135 10.52 -1.48 -4.10
N PHE A 136 10.98 -0.25 -4.31
CA PHE A 136 10.41 0.93 -3.65
C PHE A 136 10.00 2.04 -4.62
N ASP A 137 10.45 2.02 -5.87
CA ASP A 137 10.04 3.00 -6.90
C ASP A 137 8.88 2.45 -7.74
N SER A 138 7.76 2.14 -7.08
CA SER A 138 6.58 1.63 -7.80
C SER A 138 5.90 2.76 -8.58
N PRO A 139 5.58 2.57 -9.87
CA PRO A 139 4.83 3.58 -10.63
C PRO A 139 3.44 3.85 -10.04
N TYR A 140 2.91 2.92 -9.22
CA TYR A 140 1.59 3.03 -8.60
C TYR A 140 1.59 3.85 -7.31
N TYR A 141 2.75 4.11 -6.69
CA TYR A 141 2.82 4.91 -5.46
C TYR A 141 2.45 6.39 -5.71
N SER A 142 2.76 6.89 -6.90
CA SER A 142 2.32 8.23 -7.33
C SER A 142 0.79 8.36 -7.40
N GLY A 143 0.08 7.25 -7.62
CA GLY A 143 -1.38 7.22 -7.71
C GLY A 143 -2.09 7.17 -6.35
N VAL A 144 -1.35 6.99 -5.25
CA VAL A 144 -1.91 6.98 -3.89
C VAL A 144 -1.46 8.18 -3.05
N ASP A 145 -0.59 9.03 -3.59
CA ASP A 145 -0.12 10.23 -2.91
C ASP A 145 -1.25 11.26 -2.79
N GLY A 146 -1.49 11.78 -1.58
CA GLY A 146 -2.57 12.71 -1.29
C GLY A 146 -3.98 12.09 -1.19
N GLU A 147 -4.11 10.76 -1.28
CA GLU A 147 -5.38 10.04 -1.20
C GLU A 147 -5.58 9.40 0.17
N THR A 148 -6.84 9.16 0.54
CA THR A 148 -7.18 8.26 1.65
C THR A 148 -7.37 6.87 1.07
N LEU A 149 -6.58 5.89 1.51
CA LEU A 149 -6.75 4.49 1.10
C LEU A 149 -7.56 3.73 2.13
N SER A 150 -8.68 3.16 1.70
CA SER A 150 -9.54 2.28 2.49
C SER A 150 -9.69 0.93 1.81
N VAL A 151 -9.95 -0.11 2.61
CA VAL A 151 -10.26 -1.43 2.06
C VAL A 151 -11.46 -1.33 1.10
N GLY A 152 -11.28 -1.84 -0.12
CA GLY A 152 -12.27 -1.79 -1.18
C GLY A 152 -12.07 -0.66 -2.19
N ASP A 153 -11.25 0.34 -1.88
CA ASP A 153 -10.91 1.41 -2.82
C ASP A 153 -10.17 0.85 -4.03
N GLY A 154 -10.43 1.42 -5.20
CA GLY A 154 -9.85 0.91 -6.44
C GLY A 154 -10.29 1.65 -7.68
N TRP A 155 -9.59 1.36 -8.78
CA TRP A 155 -9.95 1.85 -10.11
C TRP A 155 -9.70 0.75 -11.14
N GLU A 156 -10.35 0.89 -12.29
CA GLU A 156 -10.16 0.01 -13.44
C GLU A 156 -10.08 0.86 -14.71
N ALA A 157 -9.17 0.50 -15.61
CA ALA A 157 -8.98 1.13 -16.89
C ALA A 157 -8.77 0.06 -17.98
N SER A 158 -9.57 0.11 -19.03
CA SER A 158 -9.43 -0.78 -20.19
C SER A 158 -8.88 -0.05 -21.41
N GLY A 159 -8.00 -0.70 -22.17
CA GLY A 159 -7.41 -0.15 -23.39
C GLY A 159 -7.06 -1.22 -24.42
N ALA A 160 -6.39 -0.81 -25.50
CA ALA A 160 -5.98 -1.73 -26.58
C ALA A 160 -5.02 -2.84 -26.13
N ASN A 161 -4.35 -2.66 -24.99
CA ASN A 161 -3.38 -3.58 -24.42
C ASN A 161 -3.95 -4.43 -23.28
N GLY A 162 -5.27 -4.42 -23.07
CA GLY A 162 -5.93 -5.16 -22.00
C GLY A 162 -6.55 -4.27 -20.93
N ASN A 163 -6.96 -4.89 -19.83
CA ASN A 163 -7.57 -4.23 -18.69
C ASN A 163 -6.58 -4.17 -17.52
N VAL A 164 -6.42 -2.99 -16.91
CA VAL A 164 -5.62 -2.81 -15.69
C VAL A 164 -6.53 -2.38 -14.56
N SER A 165 -6.41 -3.00 -13.41
CA SER A 165 -7.16 -2.62 -12.21
C SER A 165 -6.25 -2.51 -11.00
N PHE A 166 -6.50 -1.53 -10.14
CA PHE A 166 -5.90 -1.38 -8.81
C PHE A 166 -6.99 -1.58 -7.77
N ARG A 167 -6.68 -2.28 -6.67
CA ARG A 167 -7.61 -2.41 -5.55
C ARG A 167 -6.89 -2.57 -4.22
N VAL A 168 -7.34 -1.85 -3.20
CA VAL A 168 -6.98 -2.10 -1.80
C VAL A 168 -7.82 -3.26 -1.30
N GLU A 169 -7.18 -4.37 -0.93
CA GLU A 169 -7.88 -5.62 -0.61
C GLU A 169 -7.99 -5.87 0.88
N GLU A 170 -6.99 -5.47 1.66
CA GLU A 170 -6.95 -5.70 3.10
C GLU A 170 -6.00 -4.73 3.82
N ILE A 171 -6.07 -4.73 5.14
CA ILE A 171 -5.08 -4.10 6.01
C ILE A 171 -4.22 -5.22 6.62
N SER A 172 -2.91 -5.06 6.53
CA SER A 172 -1.91 -6.03 6.99
C SER A 172 -0.87 -5.36 7.87
N ALA A 173 -0.03 -6.16 8.51
CA ALA A 173 1.06 -5.67 9.33
C ALA A 173 2.34 -6.48 9.09
N TYR A 174 3.44 -5.78 8.83
CA TYR A 174 4.76 -6.38 8.62
C TYR A 174 5.77 -5.74 9.55
N ALA A 175 6.47 -6.55 10.36
CA ALA A 175 7.37 -6.06 11.41
C ALA A 175 6.75 -5.01 12.36
N GLY A 176 5.44 -5.09 12.61
CA GLY A 176 4.70 -4.14 13.43
C GLY A 176 4.29 -2.84 12.73
N LEU A 177 4.62 -2.69 11.44
CA LEU A 177 4.16 -1.60 10.59
C LEU A 177 2.84 -1.99 9.93
N GLU A 178 1.75 -1.33 10.32
CA GLU A 178 0.43 -1.51 9.69
C GLU A 178 0.35 -0.77 8.36
N CYS A 179 -0.24 -1.41 7.36
CA CYS A 179 -0.27 -0.93 5.99
C CYS A 179 -1.47 -1.47 5.21
N ALA A 180 -1.88 -0.76 4.16
CA ALA A 180 -2.92 -1.18 3.24
C ALA A 180 -2.30 -1.99 2.10
N ASN A 181 -2.76 -3.24 1.94
CA ASN A 181 -2.39 -4.09 0.82
C ASN A 181 -3.22 -3.70 -0.40
N PHE A 182 -2.54 -3.27 -1.46
CA PHE A 182 -3.16 -3.12 -2.76
C PHE A 182 -2.61 -4.13 -3.76
N VAL A 183 -3.47 -4.51 -4.69
CA VAL A 183 -3.17 -5.43 -5.78
C VAL A 183 -3.48 -4.74 -7.10
N VAL A 184 -2.50 -4.77 -8.01
CA VAL A 184 -2.67 -4.37 -9.40
C VAL A 184 -2.78 -5.63 -10.24
N ARG A 185 -3.83 -5.69 -11.06
CA ARG A 185 -4.07 -6.79 -11.99
C ARG A 185 -4.07 -6.30 -13.43
N THR A 186 -3.52 -7.13 -14.31
CA THR A 186 -3.62 -6.99 -15.76
C THR A 186 -4.41 -8.18 -16.30
N ASN A 187 -5.49 -7.91 -17.03
CA ASN A 187 -6.44 -8.90 -17.54
C ASN A 187 -6.98 -9.88 -16.49
N GLY A 188 -7.03 -9.44 -15.22
CA GLY A 188 -7.51 -10.26 -14.11
C GLY A 188 -6.43 -11.07 -13.39
N SER A 189 -5.20 -11.10 -13.89
CA SER A 189 -4.06 -11.73 -13.21
C SER A 189 -3.26 -10.70 -12.42
N VAL A 190 -2.74 -11.10 -11.27
CA VAL A 190 -1.89 -10.24 -10.43
C VAL A 190 -0.59 -9.91 -11.17
N PHE A 191 -0.23 -8.63 -11.16
CA PHE A 191 1.01 -8.11 -11.71
C PHE A 191 1.89 -7.50 -10.62
N TRP A 192 1.27 -6.83 -9.65
CA TRP A 192 1.97 -6.15 -8.56
C TRP A 192 1.13 -6.19 -7.29
N GLU A 193 1.78 -6.42 -6.16
CA GLU A 193 1.18 -6.34 -4.83
C GLU A 193 2.08 -5.51 -3.93
N SER A 194 1.49 -4.66 -3.09
CA SER A 194 2.28 -3.93 -2.10
C SER A 194 1.47 -3.50 -0.88
N CYS A 195 2.13 -3.51 0.28
CA CYS A 195 1.59 -2.99 1.53
C CYS A 195 2.17 -1.62 1.84
N VAL A 196 1.37 -0.57 1.68
CA VAL A 196 1.79 0.83 1.84
C VAL A 196 1.18 1.48 3.09
N THR A 197 1.91 2.40 3.70
CA THR A 197 1.49 3.09 4.93
C THR A 197 1.91 4.55 4.91
N PRO A 198 1.13 5.46 5.51
CA PRO A 198 1.50 6.86 5.63
C PRO A 198 2.68 7.09 6.61
N GLU A 199 3.10 6.09 7.37
CA GLU A 199 4.15 6.24 8.38
C GLU A 199 5.57 6.05 7.84
N SER A 200 5.71 5.44 6.66
CA SER A 200 6.98 5.01 6.08
C SER A 200 7.06 5.41 4.61
N PRO A 201 8.25 5.78 4.08
CA PRO A 201 8.47 5.93 2.66
C PRO A 201 8.59 4.56 1.93
N LEU A 202 8.79 3.47 2.67
CA LEU A 202 9.01 2.13 2.13
C LEU A 202 7.84 1.19 2.49
N PRO A 203 7.50 0.24 1.60
CA PRO A 203 6.40 -0.69 1.83
C PRO A 203 6.74 -1.74 2.89
N GLY A 204 5.71 -2.30 3.54
CA GLY A 204 5.83 -3.49 4.39
C GLY A 204 5.96 -4.80 3.61
N TYR A 205 5.44 -4.81 2.39
CA TYR A 205 5.47 -5.94 1.47
C TYR A 205 5.49 -5.44 0.03
N MET A 206 6.20 -6.13 -0.86
CA MET A 206 6.09 -5.94 -2.29
C MET A 206 6.34 -7.24 -3.03
N ALA A 207 5.52 -7.53 -4.04
CA ALA A 207 5.79 -8.59 -5.00
C ALA A 207 5.44 -8.13 -6.43
N PHE A 208 6.23 -8.60 -7.41
CA PHE A 208 5.90 -8.45 -8.82
C PHE A 208 5.94 -9.78 -9.57
N TYR A 209 5.07 -9.88 -10.57
CA TYR A 209 4.86 -11.06 -11.38
C TYR A 209 5.19 -10.73 -12.84
N GLU A 210 5.98 -11.58 -13.51
CA GLU A 210 6.44 -11.30 -14.87
C GLU A 210 5.42 -11.73 -15.93
N GLU A 211 4.80 -12.90 -15.75
CA GLU A 211 3.85 -13.46 -16.70
C GLU A 211 2.42 -13.49 -16.13
N GLU A 212 1.46 -13.31 -17.04
CA GLU A 212 0.04 -13.34 -16.70
C GLU A 212 -0.34 -14.74 -16.17
N GLY A 213 -0.71 -14.82 -14.90
CA GLY A 213 -1.14 -16.06 -14.26
C GLY A 213 -0.04 -16.82 -13.51
N ASP A 214 1.14 -16.21 -13.33
CA ASP A 214 2.18 -16.74 -12.44
C ASP A 214 1.65 -16.92 -11.02
N GLU A 215 1.90 -18.10 -10.44
CA GLU A 215 1.57 -18.40 -9.04
C GLU A 215 2.70 -17.95 -8.08
N GLU A 216 3.92 -17.82 -8.58
CA GLU A 216 5.11 -17.42 -7.83
C GLU A 216 5.62 -16.07 -8.35
N PRO A 217 5.91 -15.09 -7.48
CA PRO A 217 6.43 -13.81 -7.93
C PRO A 217 7.87 -13.96 -8.46
N ALA A 218 8.20 -13.18 -9.49
CA ALA A 218 9.58 -13.10 -9.98
C ALA A 218 10.50 -12.42 -8.96
N PHE A 219 9.92 -11.65 -8.04
CA PHE A 219 10.59 -11.01 -6.93
C PHE A 219 9.58 -10.65 -5.85
N GLU A 220 9.94 -10.96 -4.61
CA GLU A 220 9.15 -10.63 -3.42
C GLU A 220 10.07 -10.08 -2.33
N MET A 221 9.59 -9.06 -1.63
CA MET A 221 10.21 -8.42 -0.48
C MET A 221 9.24 -8.38 0.68
N VAL A 222 9.65 -8.94 1.82
CA VAL A 222 8.86 -8.95 3.06
C VAL A 222 9.62 -8.20 4.14
N LEU A 223 9.02 -7.19 4.75
CA LEU A 223 9.61 -6.45 5.87
C LEU A 223 9.60 -7.33 7.13
N VAL A 224 10.78 -7.62 7.67
CA VAL A 224 10.98 -8.48 8.84
C VAL A 224 11.47 -7.72 10.08
N GLU A 225 12.03 -6.52 9.90
CA GLU A 225 12.40 -5.62 11.00
C GLU A 225 12.14 -4.17 10.61
N TYR A 226 11.52 -3.40 11.51
CA TYR A 226 11.26 -1.97 11.33
C TYR A 226 11.61 -1.20 12.59
N ARG A 227 12.25 -0.03 12.40
CA ARG A 227 12.44 0.98 13.44
C ARG A 227 12.07 2.33 12.85
N ALA A 228 11.18 3.07 13.52
CA ALA A 228 10.56 4.27 12.99
C ALA A 228 11.45 5.52 12.92
N GLY A 229 12.63 5.48 13.53
CA GLY A 229 13.52 6.64 13.67
C GLY A 229 12.94 7.76 14.54
N ASP A 230 13.72 8.83 14.68
CA ASP A 230 13.41 10.07 15.41
C ASP A 230 13.20 11.24 14.46
#